data_AF-A0A947A1G2-F1
#
_entry.id   AF-A0A947A1G2-F1
#
_cell.length_a   1.000
_cell.length_b   1.000
_cell.length_c   1.000
_cell.angle_alpha   90.00
_cell.angle_beta   90.00
_cell.angle_gamma   90.00
#
_symmetry.space_group_name_H-M   'P 1'
#
loop_
_entity.id
_entity.type
_entity.pdbx_description
1 polymer ?
#
loop_
_entity_poly.entity_id
_entity_poly.type
_entity_poly.pdbx_seq_one_letter_code
_entity_poly.pdbx_strand_id
1 'polypeptide(L)' 'SAVENVMCTNTLSVSWDGWLYDCDFNQMLDLKVQSNVNHIRNYNESVLGKREIFISQHCYGCTAGSGSSCQGAVT' A
#
# COMPACT_ATOMS: atom_id res chain seq x y z
N SER A 1 -11.72 -13.84 -3.77
CA SER A 1 -12.54 -12.75 -3.16
C SER A 1 -12.07 -11.39 -3.71
N ALA A 2 -12.92 -10.37 -3.84
CA ALA A 2 -12.52 -9.05 -4.39
C ALA A 2 -11.35 -8.36 -3.64
N VAL A 3 -11.12 -8.77 -2.40
CA VAL A 3 -10.05 -8.26 -1.52
C VAL A 3 -8.66 -8.82 -1.88
N GLU A 4 -8.58 -10.00 -2.51
CA GLU A 4 -7.29 -10.66 -2.81
C GLU A 4 -6.43 -9.88 -3.81
N ASN A 5 -7.07 -9.06 -4.66
CA ASN A 5 -6.39 -8.29 -5.70
C ASN A 5 -6.05 -6.85 -5.28
N VAL A 6 -6.25 -6.49 -4.00
CA VAL A 6 -5.90 -5.15 -3.50
C VAL A 6 -4.39 -5.05 -3.31
N MET A 7 -3.77 -4.12 -4.02
CA MET A 7 -2.31 -3.86 -4.02
C MET A 7 -1.70 -3.79 -2.62
N CYS A 8 -2.39 -3.13 -1.68
CA CYS A 8 -1.89 -2.90 -0.32
C CYS A 8 -1.68 -4.16 0.52
N THR A 9 -2.17 -5.32 0.07
CA THR A 9 -2.05 -6.58 0.81
C THR A 9 -0.70 -7.27 0.59
N ASN A 10 -0.08 -7.06 -0.58
CA ASN A 10 1.10 -7.79 -1.03
C ASN A 10 2.27 -6.89 -1.41
N THR A 11 2.11 -5.56 -1.33
CA THR A 11 3.13 -4.60 -1.75
C THR A 11 3.27 -3.51 -0.69
N LEU A 12 4.49 -2.97 -0.59
CA LEU A 12 4.82 -1.77 0.18
C LEU A 12 5.56 -0.82 -0.77
N SER A 13 5.15 0.44 -0.79
CA SER A 13 5.90 1.48 -1.51
C SER A 13 6.85 2.21 -0.57
N VAL A 14 8.02 2.60 -1.08
CA VAL A 14 9.06 3.31 -0.34
C VAL A 14 9.36 4.60 -1.08
N SER A 15 9.22 5.74 -0.42
CA SER A 15 9.59 7.03 -1.01
C SER A 15 11.11 7.18 -1.10
N TRP A 16 11.55 8.14 -1.93
CA TRP A 16 12.97 8.43 -2.11
C TRP A 16 13.67 8.89 -0.81
N ASP A 17 12.92 9.50 0.12
CA ASP A 17 13.38 9.91 1.43
C ASP A 17 13.16 8.83 2.52
N GLY A 18 12.66 7.65 2.14
CA GLY A 18 12.64 6.45 2.98
C GLY A 18 11.36 6.22 3.80
N TRP A 19 10.30 7.01 3.61
CA TRP A 19 9.00 6.72 4.23
C TRP A 19 8.30 5.54 3.57
N LEU A 20 7.54 4.81 4.39
CA LEU A 20 6.79 3.63 3.97
C LEU A 20 5.32 3.96 3.74
N TYR A 21 4.76 3.41 2.67
CA TYR A 21 3.37 3.54 2.26
C TYR A 21 2.81 2.16 1.92
N ASP A 22 1.55 1.88 2.25
CA ASP A 22 0.95 0.58 1.95
C ASP A 22 0.77 0.33 0.43
N CYS A 23 0.77 1.38 -0.39
CA CYS A 23 0.79 1.29 -1.85
C CYS A 23 1.30 2.60 -2.48
N ASP A 24 1.50 2.59 -3.78
CA ASP A 24 1.86 3.76 -4.59
C ASP A 24 0.77 4.85 -4.58
N PHE A 25 -0.51 4.47 -4.52
CA PHE A 25 -1.62 5.42 -4.32
C PHE A 25 -1.56 6.12 -2.97
N ASN A 26 -1.30 5.36 -1.91
CA ASN A 26 -1.06 5.93 -0.59
C ASN A 26 0.14 6.87 -0.61
N GLN A 27 1.20 6.54 -1.36
CA GLN A 27 2.34 7.45 -1.54
C GLN A 27 1.96 8.74 -2.28
N MET A 28 1.19 8.66 -3.37
CA MET A 28 0.71 9.83 -4.11
C MET A 28 -0.13 10.76 -3.23
N LEU A 29 -0.87 10.20 -2.27
CA LEU A 29 -1.72 10.93 -1.33
C LEU A 29 -1.00 11.28 -0.01
N ASP A 30 0.29 10.99 0.12
CA ASP A 30 1.10 11.12 1.34
C ASP A 30 0.50 10.41 2.58
N LEU A 31 -0.20 9.30 2.36
CA LEU A 31 -0.81 8.45 3.39
C LEU A 31 0.19 7.39 3.88
N LYS A 32 1.09 7.79 4.77
CA LYS A 32 2.11 6.91 5.34
C LYS A 32 1.49 5.74 6.11
N VAL A 33 2.25 4.65 6.21
CA VAL A 33 1.89 3.49 7.03
C VAL A 33 1.60 3.91 8.48
N GLN A 34 0.45 3.48 9.01
CA GLN A 34 0.09 3.68 10.41
C GLN A 34 0.73 2.61 11.30
N SER A 35 2.04 2.77 11.54
CA SER A 35 2.80 1.92 12.43
C SER A 35 3.89 2.71 13.14
N ASN A 36 4.35 2.19 14.27
CA ASN A 36 5.55 2.67 14.95
C ASN A 36 6.80 2.58 14.06
N VAL A 37 6.75 1.70 13.05
CA VAL A 37 7.76 1.59 12.00
C VAL A 37 7.19 2.14 10.70
N ASN A 38 7.55 3.36 10.36
CA ASN A 38 7.05 4.08 9.18
C ASN A 38 8.17 4.57 8.25
N HIS A 39 9.43 4.28 8.58
CA HIS A 39 10.60 4.65 7.79
C HIS A 39 11.49 3.41 7.58
N ILE A 40 11.98 3.20 6.35
CA ILE A 40 12.73 2.00 5.93
C ILE A 40 13.98 1.75 6.77
N ARG A 41 14.65 2.81 7.23
CA ARG A 41 15.80 2.72 8.15
C ARG A 41 15.49 1.96 9.46
N ASN A 42 14.24 1.99 9.90
CA ASN A 42 13.78 1.32 11.13
C ASN A 42 12.98 0.04 10.83
N TYR A 43 13.13 -0.51 9.62
CA TYR A 43 12.36 -1.66 9.15
C TYR A 43 12.37 -2.80 10.16
N ASN A 44 11.17 -3.29 10.48
CA ASN A 44 10.96 -4.44 11.34
C ASN A 44 9.77 -5.23 10.83
N GLU A 45 10.04 -6.40 10.26
CA GLU A 45 9.04 -7.26 9.65
C GLU A 45 7.99 -7.75 10.67
N SER A 46 8.39 -8.04 11.91
CA SER A 46 7.45 -8.54 12.94
C SER A 46 6.42 -7.49 13.34
N VAL A 47 6.79 -6.21 13.30
CA VAL A 47 5.89 -5.08 13.58
C VAL A 47 5.06 -4.75 12.33
N LEU A 48 5.69 -4.68 11.17
CA LEU A 48 5.02 -4.33 9.91
C LEU A 48 4.04 -5.41 9.44
N GLY A 49 4.34 -6.70 9.62
CA GLY A 49 3.46 -7.80 9.23
C GLY A 49 2.19 -7.91 10.06
N LYS A 50 2.13 -7.25 11.22
CA LYS A 50 0.96 -7.23 12.11
C LYS A 50 0.21 -5.90 12.11
N ARG A 51 0.62 -4.95 11.26
CA ARG A 51 0.01 -3.63 11.18
C ARG A 51 -1.35 -3.70 10.50
N GLU A 52 -2.20 -2.73 10.79
CA GLU A 52 -3.38 -2.47 9.98
C GLU A 52 -2.98 -1.68 8.73
N ILE A 53 -3.48 -2.11 7.58
CA ILE A 53 -3.27 -1.42 6.30
C ILE A 53 -4.12 -0.15 6.30
N PHE A 54 -3.51 0.99 5.96
CA PHE A 54 -4.25 2.23 5.85
C PHE A 54 -5.09 2.26 4.56
N ILE A 55 -6.41 2.25 4.71
CA ILE A 55 -7.37 2.26 3.60
C ILE A 55 -8.05 3.62 3.43
N SER A 56 -8.39 3.95 2.19
CA SER A 56 -9.13 5.17 1.84
C SER A 56 -10.03 4.92 0.62
N GLN A 57 -10.74 5.94 0.14
CA GLN A 57 -11.74 5.82 -0.94
C GLN A 57 -11.17 5.22 -2.24
N HIS A 58 -9.91 5.49 -2.57
CA HIS A 58 -9.26 4.93 -3.76
C HIS A 58 -9.09 3.39 -3.69
N CYS A 59 -9.05 2.80 -2.48
CA CYS A 59 -8.93 1.35 -2.31
C CYS A 59 -10.16 0.61 -2.86
N TYR A 60 -11.34 1.24 -2.87
CA TYR A 60 -12.52 0.69 -3.53
C TYR A 60 -12.33 0.61 -5.05
N GLY A 61 -11.62 1.59 -5.63
CA GLY A 61 -11.18 1.52 -7.03
C GLY A 61 -10.22 0.36 -7.29
N CYS A 62 -9.33 0.05 -6.35
CA CYS A 62 -8.44 -1.12 -6.43
C CYS A 62 -9.20 -2.45 -6.38
N THR A 63 -10.25 -2.56 -5.56
CA THR A 63 -11.08 -3.80 -5.47
C THR A 63 -11.92 -4.06 -6.72
N ALA A 64 -12.23 -3.03 -7.51
CA ALA A 64 -13.09 -3.13 -8.67
C ALA A 64 -12.41 -3.80 -9.90
N GLY A 65 -11.16 -4.27 -9.77
CA GLY A 65 -10.42 -4.89 -10.88
C GLY A 65 -9.90 -3.90 -11.91
N SER A 66 -10.09 -2.60 -11.70
CA SER A 66 -9.47 -1.49 -12.45
C SER A 66 -8.50 -0.69 -11.58
N GLY A 67 -7.92 -1.34 -10.56
CA GLY A 67 -6.91 -0.71 -9.72
C GLY A 67 -5.81 -0.14 -10.60
N SER A 68 -5.45 1.13 -10.38
CA SER A 68 -4.55 1.86 -11.28
C SER A 68 -3.07 1.51 -11.07
N SER A 69 -2.82 0.23 -10.82
CA SER A 69 -1.53 -0.36 -11.06
C SER A 69 -1.21 -0.22 -12.55
N CYS A 70 0.03 0.12 -12.85
CA CYS A 70 0.59 0.08 -14.19
C CYS A 70 0.51 -1.32 -14.88
N GLN A 71 -0.11 -2.33 -14.28
CA GLN A 71 -0.51 -3.58 -14.97
C GLN A 71 -1.87 -3.43 -15.67
N GLY A 72 -1.95 -2.54 -16.66
CA GLY A 72 -3.15 -2.32 -17.47
C GLY A 72 -3.93 -3.60 -17.80
N ALA A 73 -5.26 -3.51 -17.77
CA ALA A 73 -6.13 -4.61 -18.17
C ALA A 73 -5.79 -5.04 -19.61
N VAL A 74 -5.05 -6.14 -19.74
CA VAL A 74 -4.85 -6.82 -21.02
C VAL A 74 -6.08 -7.69 -21.26
N THR A 75 -7.08 -7.10 -21.92
CA THR A 75 -8.08 -7.86 -22.68
C THR A 75 -7.54 -8.22 -24.05
#